data_AF-E2AXW1-F1
#
_entry.id   AF-E2AXW1-F1
#
_cell.length_a   1.000
_cell.length_b   1.000
_cell.length_c   1.000
_cell.angle_alpha   90.00
_cell.angle_beta   90.00
_cell.angle_gamma   90.00
#
_symmetry.space_group_name_H-M   'P 1'
#
loop_
_entity.id
_entity.type
_entity.pdbx_description
1 polymer ?
#
loop_
_entity_poly.entity_id
_entity_poly.type
_entity_poly.pdbx_seq_one_letter_code
_entity_poly.pdbx_strand_id
1 'polypeptide(L)' 'ETVLDSHNFYRVAIASGKESRGNPGPQPAARTMMELMWDDELAVIARRWALQCKLFEKDQCRDIGK' A
#
# COMPACT_ATOMS: atom_id res chain seq x y z
N GLU A 1 12.44 6.32 1.19
CA GLU A 1 11.56 7.13 2.05
C GLU A 1 10.23 7.47 1.37
N THR A 2 10.22 8.24 0.28
CA THR A 2 8.99 8.80 -0.34
C THR A 2 7.78 7.86 -0.49
N VAL A 3 7.98 6.60 -0.91
CA VAL A 3 6.89 5.64 -1.07
C VAL A 3 6.25 5.26 0.26
N LEU A 4 7.06 4.92 1.28
CA LEU A 4 6.55 4.52 2.60
C LEU A 4 5.81 5.69 3.26
N ASP A 5 6.43 6.87 3.23
CA ASP A 5 5.86 8.08 3.83
C ASP A 5 4.53 8.45 3.18
N SER A 6 4.44 8.35 1.85
CA SER A 6 3.20 8.60 1.12
C SER A 6 2.09 7.62 1.52
N HIS A 7 2.43 6.32 1.67
CA HIS A 7 1.45 5.34 2.12
C HIS A 7 0.95 5.66 3.53
N ASN A 8 1.86 5.93 4.47
CA ASN A 8 1.49 6.25 5.85
C ASN A 8 0.71 7.57 5.95
N PHE A 9 1.05 8.58 5.15
CA PHE A 9 0.28 9.83 5.06
C PHE A 9 -1.18 9.58 4.68
N TYR A 10 -1.45 8.83 3.60
CA TYR A 10 -2.83 8.54 3.19
C TYR A 10 -3.56 7.62 4.18
N ARG A 11 -2.87 6.64 4.78
CA ARG A 11 -3.43 5.78 5.82
C ARG A 11 -3.89 6.61 7.03
N VAL A 12 -3.11 7.59 7.45
CA VAL A 12 -3.46 8.53 8.55
C VAL A 12 -4.61 9.45 8.14
N ALA A 13 -4.64 9.95 6.91
CA ALA A 13 -5.73 10.78 6.40
C ALA A 13 -7.08 10.02 6.45
N ILE A 14 -7.10 8.76 6.02
CA ILE A 14 -8.29 7.90 6.11
C ILE A 14 -8.62 7.58 7.57
N ALA A 15 -7.63 7.17 8.37
CA ALA A 15 -7.85 6.79 9.76
C ALA A 15 -8.43 7.93 10.61
N SER A 16 -8.06 9.18 10.31
CA SER A 16 -8.60 10.38 10.95
C SER A 16 -9.95 10.86 10.37
N GLY A 17 -10.52 10.15 9.40
CA GLY A 17 -11.81 10.48 8.79
C GLY A 17 -11.76 11.72 7.89
N LYS A 18 -10.58 12.10 7.36
CA LYS A 18 -10.39 13.31 6.56
C LYS A 18 -10.54 13.09 5.05
N GLU A 19 -10.76 11.87 4.60
CA GLU A 19 -10.97 11.55 3.18
C GLU A 19 -12.45 11.66 2.80
N SER A 20 -12.80 12.73 2.10
CA SER A 20 -14.18 13.04 1.72
C SER A 20 -14.67 12.30 0.47
N ARG A 21 -13.75 11.77 -0.36
CA ARG A 21 -14.11 11.07 -1.60
C ARG A 21 -14.68 9.68 -1.31
N GLY A 22 -15.63 9.26 -2.14
CA GLY A 22 -16.28 7.95 -2.08
C GLY A 22 -17.55 7.92 -2.94
N ASN A 23 -18.12 6.74 -3.19
CA ASN A 23 -19.43 6.61 -3.84
C ASN A 23 -20.27 5.54 -3.13
N PRO A 24 -21.05 5.90 -2.08
CA PRO A 24 -21.11 7.22 -1.44
C PRO A 24 -19.86 7.53 -0.59
N GLY A 25 -19.58 8.80 -0.33
CA GLY A 25 -18.55 9.26 0.59
C GLY A 25 -19.15 9.86 1.88
N PRO A 26 -18.35 10.19 2.91
CA PRO A 26 -16.88 10.06 3.00
C PRO A 26 -16.41 8.65 3.39
N GLN A 27 -15.09 8.41 3.31
CA GLN A 27 -14.50 7.18 3.84
C GLN A 27 -14.51 7.20 5.39
N PRO A 28 -14.89 6.11 6.07
CA PRO A 28 -15.00 6.08 7.52
C PRO A 28 -13.62 6.12 8.21
N ALA A 29 -13.57 6.75 9.39
CA ALA A 29 -12.41 6.73 10.25
C ALA A 29 -12.09 5.30 10.75
N ALA A 30 -10.81 5.04 11.01
CA ALA A 30 -10.35 3.73 11.47
C ALA A 30 -9.82 3.84 12.91
N ARG A 31 -10.32 2.99 13.81
CA ARG A 31 -9.88 2.95 15.21
C ARG A 31 -8.43 2.48 15.37
N THR A 32 -7.96 1.58 14.51
CA THR A 32 -6.63 0.98 14.62
C THR A 32 -6.03 0.75 13.24
N MET A 33 -5.59 1.82 12.60
CA MET A 33 -4.84 1.76 11.34
C MET A 33 -3.34 1.73 11.66
N MET A 34 -2.70 0.56 11.51
CA MET A 34 -1.26 0.42 11.81
C MET A 34 -0.40 1.17 10.79
N GLU A 35 0.76 1.65 11.24
CA GLU A 35 1.78 2.21 10.36
C GLU A 35 2.46 1.09 9.56
N LEU A 36 2.78 1.35 8.29
CA LEU A 36 3.58 0.44 7.50
C LEU A 36 5.06 0.66 7.80
N MET A 37 5.83 -0.42 7.73
CA MET A 37 7.28 -0.39 7.72
C MET A 37 7.78 -0.91 6.38
N TRP A 38 8.96 -0.44 5.95
CA TRP A 38 9.60 -0.98 4.77
C TRP A 38 10.09 -2.41 5.03
N ASP A 39 9.86 -3.29 4.07
CA ASP A 39 10.31 -4.68 4.10
C ASP A 39 11.15 -4.94 2.84
N ASP A 40 12.42 -5.32 3.06
CA ASP A 40 13.37 -5.52 1.97
C ASP A 40 13.09 -6.80 1.16
N GLU A 41 12.49 -7.83 1.75
CA GLU A 41 12.12 -9.05 1.03
C GLU A 41 10.98 -8.74 0.04
N LEU A 42 9.95 -8.03 0.49
CA LEU A 42 8.88 -7.53 -0.37
C LEU A 42 9.43 -6.63 -1.49
N ALA A 43 10.39 -5.76 -1.18
CA ALA A 43 11.01 -4.88 -2.16
C ALA A 43 11.77 -5.65 -3.26
N VAL A 44 12.52 -6.70 -2.88
CA VAL A 44 13.26 -7.56 -3.82
C VAL A 44 12.31 -8.32 -4.74
N ILE A 45 11.22 -8.87 -4.21
CA ILE A 45 10.21 -9.59 -5.00
C ILE A 45 9.50 -8.61 -5.96
N ALA A 46 9.09 -7.44 -5.47
CA ALA A 46 8.47 -6.41 -6.30
C ALA A 46 9.39 -5.97 -7.45
N ARG A 47 10.69 -5.77 -7.17
CA ARG A 47 11.68 -5.45 -8.20
C ARG A 47 11.82 -6.56 -9.24
N ARG A 48 11.87 -7.84 -8.81
CA ARG A 48 11.98 -8.99 -9.73
C ARG A 48 10.82 -9.00 -10.73
N TRP A 49 9.61 -8.71 -10.28
CA TRP A 49 8.44 -8.61 -11.15
C TRP A 49 8.49 -7.38 -12.06
N ALA A 50 8.79 -6.20 -11.52
CA ALA A 50 8.84 -4.96 -12.30
C ALA A 50 9.83 -5.03 -13.49
N LEU A 51 10.96 -5.71 -13.29
CA LEU A 51 11.98 -5.92 -14.33
C LEU A 51 11.54 -6.85 -15.47
N GLN A 52 10.39 -7.53 -15.36
CA GLN A 52 9.82 -8.30 -16.47
C GLN A 52 9.14 -7.39 -17.51
N CYS A 53 8.92 -6.11 -17.20
CA CYS A 53 8.27 -5.14 -18.09
C CYS A 53 6.86 -5.53 -18.58
N LYS A 54 6.18 -6.40 -17.83
CA LYS A 54 4.80 -6.85 -18.12
C LYS A 54 3.76 -5.93 -17.48
N LEU A 55 3.67 -4.69 -17.95
CA LEU A 55 2.88 -3.61 -17.34
C LEU A 55 1.38 -3.92 -17.16
N PHE A 56 0.83 -4.80 -18.00
CA PHE A 56 -0.60 -5.15 -18.00
C PHE A 56 -0.88 -6.52 -17.36
N GLU A 57 0.14 -7.20 -16.85
CA GLU A 57 0.00 -8.49 -16.19
C GLU A 57 0.29 -8.36 -14.69
N LYS A 58 -0.17 -9.36 -13.93
CA LYS A 58 0.24 -9.60 -12.55
C LYS A 58 1.03 -10.91 -12.50
N ASP A 59 1.98 -10.98 -11.58
CA ASP A 59 2.59 -12.26 -11.21
C ASP A 59 1.54 -13.24 -10.68
N GLN A 60 1.88 -14.53 -10.71
CA GLN A 60 0.97 -15.58 -10.27
C GLN A 60 0.92 -15.68 -8.75
N CYS A 61 2.05 -15.45 -8.06
CA CYS A 61 2.17 -15.47 -6.60
C CYS A 61 3.38 -14.63 -6.17
N ARG A 62 3.27 -13.93 -5.03
CA ARG A 62 4.32 -13.07 -4.44
C ARG A 62 4.36 -13.13 -2.90
N ASP A 63 3.82 -14.21 -2.34
CA ASP A 63 3.77 -14.40 -0.90
C ASP A 63 5.18 -14.67 -0.36
N ILE A 64 5.50 -14.04 0.76
CA ILE A 64 6.72 -14.31 1.52
C ILE A 64 6.46 -15.37 2.59
N GLY A 65 7.47 -16.16 2.91
CA GLY A 65 7.42 -17.09 4.05
C GLY A 65 7.29 -16.28 5.35
N LYS A 66 6.40 -16.71 6.25
CA LYS A 66 6.29 -16.11 7.59
C LYS A 66 7.38 -16.61 8.52
#